data_AF-A0A7S0LDW0-F1
#
_entry.id   AF-A0A7S0LDW0-F1
#
_cell.length_a   1.000
_cell.length_b   1.000
_cell.length_c   1.000
_cell.angle_alpha   90.00
_cell.angle_beta   90.00
_cell.angle_gamma   90.00
#
_symmetry.space_group_name_H-M   'P 1'
#
loop_
_entity.id
_entity.type
_entity.pdbx_description
1 polymer ?
#
loop_
_entity_poly.entity_id
_entity_poly.type
_entity_poly.pdbx_seq_one_letter_code
_entity_poly.pdbx_strand_id
1 'polypeptide(L)'
;GLAKATAELAPGCAVEESGLPSIVCFDLNPARVEAGVSVRDGALVMYGDGANAELIRMSGVSSPRAIIVTYTDSSRCLDATARLHASFPEAPIYSRAQGRSVREELQRAGASGTVDEASELAVQLGAYLFDDLLTEVQPDVDPPDAEGRLRRETG
;
A
#
# COMPACT_ATOMS: atom_id res chain seq x y z
N GLY A 1 -36.31 0.18 14.35
CA GLY A 1 -36.05 1.11 13.24
C GLY A 1 -34.59 1.47 13.20
N LEU A 2 -33.76 0.60 12.62
CA LEU A 2 -32.35 0.89 12.37
C LEU A 2 -32.27 1.32 10.91
N ALA A 3 -32.08 2.62 10.68
CA ALA A 3 -31.88 3.16 9.35
C ALA A 3 -30.61 2.53 8.77
N LYS A 4 -30.78 1.78 7.67
CA LYS A 4 -29.71 1.29 6.83
C LYS A 4 -29.09 2.51 6.15
N ALA A 5 -28.15 3.17 6.82
CA ALA A 5 -27.33 4.20 6.22
C ALA A 5 -26.30 3.50 5.32
N THR A 6 -26.75 3.02 4.16
CA THR A 6 -25.84 2.82 3.04
C THR A 6 -25.38 4.20 2.63
N ALA A 7 -24.21 4.61 3.13
CA ALA A 7 -23.48 5.72 2.52
C ALA A 7 -23.38 5.39 1.03
N GLU A 8 -23.98 6.23 0.20
CA GLU A 8 -23.96 6.11 -1.25
C GLU A 8 -22.48 6.12 -1.67
N LEU A 9 -21.95 4.93 -1.97
CA LEU A 9 -20.58 4.79 -2.44
C LEU A 9 -20.49 5.52 -3.78
N ALA A 10 -19.49 6.38 -3.91
CA ALA A 10 -19.23 7.10 -5.16
C ALA A 10 -19.13 6.10 -6.34
N PRO A 11 -19.64 6.45 -7.53
CA PRO A 11 -19.60 5.56 -8.69
C PRO A 11 -18.14 5.27 -9.07
N GLY A 12 -17.73 4.01 -8.98
CA GLY A 12 -16.36 3.54 -9.25
C GLY A 12 -15.75 2.62 -8.19
N CYS A 13 -16.37 2.49 -7.00
CA CYS A 13 -15.85 1.60 -5.97
C CYS A 13 -15.98 0.12 -6.39
N ALA A 14 -14.87 -0.55 -6.69
CA ALA A 14 -14.82 -2.01 -6.83
C ALA A 14 -15.19 -2.66 -5.49
N VAL A 15 -16.48 -2.98 -5.35
CA VAL A 15 -17.03 -3.66 -4.20
C VAL A 15 -16.73 -5.16 -4.28
N GLU A 16 -16.40 -5.79 -3.16
CA GLU A 16 -16.53 -7.25 -3.09
C GLU A 16 -18.00 -7.65 -3.32
N GLU A 17 -18.31 -8.93 -3.56
CA GLU A 17 -19.70 -9.42 -3.69
C GLU A 17 -20.62 -8.98 -2.53
N SER A 18 -20.03 -8.58 -1.39
CA SER A 18 -20.70 -8.04 -0.20
C SER A 18 -21.15 -6.57 -0.30
N GLY A 19 -20.72 -5.80 -1.30
CA GLY A 19 -21.06 -4.38 -1.46
C GLY A 19 -20.22 -3.41 -0.61
N LEU A 20 -19.19 -3.89 0.09
CA LEU A 20 -18.30 -3.07 0.93
C LEU A 20 -16.94 -2.84 0.27
N PRO A 21 -16.29 -1.68 0.51
CA PRO A 21 -14.93 -1.44 0.06
C PRO A 21 -13.98 -2.43 0.76
N SER A 22 -13.04 -3.02 0.01
CA SER A 22 -12.06 -3.96 0.55
C SER A 22 -11.02 -3.26 1.44
N ILE A 23 -10.84 -1.95 1.24
CA ILE A 23 -9.88 -1.12 1.97
C ILE A 23 -10.58 0.19 2.40
N VAL A 24 -10.35 0.61 3.64
CA VAL A 24 -10.77 1.93 4.13
C VAL A 24 -9.53 2.69 4.62
N CYS A 25 -9.35 3.92 4.14
CA CYS A 25 -8.22 4.79 4.43
C CYS A 25 -8.70 6.07 5.12
N PHE A 26 -7.92 6.55 6.09
CA PHE A 26 -8.17 7.83 6.77
C PHE A 26 -6.95 8.74 6.64
N ASP A 27 -7.16 10.01 6.28
CA ASP A 27 -6.11 11.03 6.29
C ASP A 27 -6.66 12.36 6.83
N LEU A 28 -5.81 13.13 7.52
CA LEU A 28 -6.15 14.47 8.02
C LEU A 28 -5.86 15.58 7.01
N ASN A 29 -5.25 15.26 5.87
CA ASN A 29 -5.00 16.20 4.79
C ASN A 29 -6.11 16.08 3.74
N PRO A 30 -6.97 17.10 3.57
CA PRO A 30 -8.08 17.05 2.62
C PRO A 30 -7.61 16.89 1.17
N ALA A 31 -6.44 17.43 0.80
CA ALA A 31 -5.90 17.26 -0.55
C ALA A 31 -5.51 15.80 -0.85
N ARG A 32 -5.07 15.05 0.17
CA ARG A 32 -4.78 13.61 0.02
C ARG A 32 -6.05 12.78 -0.08
N VAL A 33 -7.10 13.19 0.62
CA VAL A 33 -8.43 12.56 0.52
C VAL A 33 -8.99 12.76 -0.89
N GLU A 34 -8.96 14.00 -1.40
CA GLU A 34 -9.41 14.33 -2.75
C GLU A 34 -8.65 13.53 -3.82
N ALA A 35 -7.31 13.55 -3.76
CA ALA A 35 -6.48 12.78 -4.68
C ALA A 35 -6.75 11.26 -4.58
N GLY A 36 -6.95 10.74 -3.36
CA GLY A 36 -7.23 9.31 -3.14
C GLY A 36 -8.57 8.88 -3.73
N VAL A 37 -9.60 9.71 -3.61
CA VAL A 37 -10.93 9.49 -4.21
C VAL A 37 -10.84 9.43 -5.73
N SER A 38 -9.99 10.22 -6.36
CA SER A 38 -9.84 10.23 -7.82
C SER A 38 -9.06 9.03 -8.39
N VAL A 39 -8.31 8.28 -7.57
CA VAL A 39 -7.28 7.35 -8.05
C VAL A 39 -7.61 5.87 -7.78
N ARG A 40 -8.56 5.54 -6.88
CA ARG A 40 -8.66 4.17 -6.35
C ARG A 40 -10.01 3.50 -6.53
N ASP A 41 -10.03 2.48 -7.37
CA ASP A 41 -11.08 1.46 -7.39
C ASP A 41 -10.94 0.55 -6.16
N GLY A 42 -12.01 0.43 -5.38
CA GLY A 42 -12.12 -0.54 -4.27
C GLY A 42 -11.56 -0.10 -2.91
N ALA A 43 -11.08 1.15 -2.81
CA ALA A 43 -10.73 1.76 -1.53
C ALA A 43 -11.65 2.96 -1.22
N LEU A 44 -12.18 3.01 0.01
CA LEU A 44 -12.89 4.18 0.52
C LEU A 44 -11.89 5.09 1.27
N VAL A 45 -11.71 6.32 0.80
CA VAL A 45 -10.82 7.30 1.46
C VAL A 45 -11.67 8.35 2.18
N MET A 46 -11.42 8.53 3.47
CA MET A 46 -12.19 9.41 4.34
C MET A 46 -11.30 10.43 5.03
N TYR A 47 -11.85 11.63 5.25
CA TYR A 47 -11.20 12.63 6.09
C TYR A 47 -11.39 12.29 7.57
N GLY A 48 -10.31 12.23 8.33
CA GLY A 48 -10.35 12.06 9.79
C GLY A 48 -9.14 11.38 10.41
N ASP A 49 -9.13 11.26 11.74
CA ASP A 49 -8.06 10.58 12.47
C ASP A 49 -8.24 9.06 12.44
N GLY A 50 -7.41 8.37 11.67
CA GLY A 50 -7.40 6.91 11.58
C GLY A 50 -7.03 6.20 12.88
N ALA A 51 -6.58 6.92 13.92
CA ALA A 51 -6.38 6.36 15.27
C ALA A 51 -7.68 6.36 16.11
N ASN A 52 -8.78 6.92 15.60
CA ASN A 52 -10.08 6.91 16.28
C ASN A 52 -10.89 5.67 15.91
N ALA A 53 -10.96 4.70 16.83
CA ALA A 53 -11.70 3.46 16.61
C ALA A 53 -13.21 3.65 16.42
N GLU A 54 -13.80 4.71 16.98
CA GLU A 54 -15.21 5.04 16.73
C GLU A 54 -15.42 5.49 15.29
N LEU A 55 -14.51 6.31 14.76
CA LEU A 55 -14.53 6.74 13.36
C LEU A 55 -14.39 5.54 12.40
N ILE A 56 -13.50 4.59 12.72
CA ILE A 56 -13.37 3.33 11.96
C ILE A 56 -14.68 2.54 11.98
N ARG A 57 -15.35 2.42 13.14
CA ARG A 57 -16.64 1.73 13.22
C ARG A 57 -17.74 2.44 12.43
N MET A 58 -17.74 3.76 12.43
CA MET A 58 -18.70 4.58 11.66
C MET A 58 -18.52 4.42 10.15
N SER A 59 -17.33 4.03 9.67
CA SER A 59 -17.11 3.70 8.25
C SER A 59 -17.60 2.29 7.87
N GLY A 60 -18.28 1.58 8.77
CA GLY A 60 -18.77 0.22 8.55
C GLY A 60 -17.76 -0.88 8.90
N VAL A 61 -16.61 -0.54 9.47
CA VAL A 61 -15.56 -1.50 9.83
C VAL A 61 -15.65 -1.84 11.32
N SER A 62 -16.27 -2.98 11.64
CA SER A 62 -16.39 -3.46 13.03
C SER A 62 -15.28 -4.43 13.44
N SER A 63 -14.81 -5.27 12.50
CA SER A 63 -13.76 -6.26 12.70
C SER A 63 -12.77 -6.21 11.53
N PRO A 64 -11.77 -5.30 11.58
CA PRO A 64 -10.80 -5.18 10.50
C PRO A 64 -9.94 -6.46 10.41
N ARG A 65 -9.69 -6.93 9.19
CA ARG A 65 -8.82 -8.10 8.93
C ARG A 65 -7.34 -7.80 9.22
N ALA A 66 -6.95 -6.53 9.09
CA ALA A 66 -5.65 -6.00 9.44
C ALA A 66 -5.75 -4.47 9.52
N ILE A 67 -4.80 -3.84 10.21
CA ILE A 67 -4.70 -2.38 10.31
C ILE A 67 -3.28 -1.96 9.94
N ILE A 68 -3.15 -0.91 9.13
CA ILE A 68 -1.85 -0.35 8.70
C ILE A 68 -1.75 1.09 9.23
N VAL A 69 -0.67 1.40 9.95
CA VAL A 69 -0.39 2.72 10.53
C VAL A 69 0.84 3.33 9.86
N THR A 70 0.66 4.45 9.16
CA THR A 70 1.69 5.04 8.27
C THR A 70 1.94 6.54 8.52
N TYR A 71 1.72 7.01 9.75
CA TYR A 71 2.06 8.40 10.10
C TYR A 71 3.56 8.67 9.90
N THR A 72 3.90 9.91 9.54
CA THR A 72 5.30 10.35 9.40
C THR A 72 6.00 10.49 10.74
N ASP A 73 5.25 10.87 11.77
CA ASP A 73 5.76 11.06 13.12
C ASP A 73 5.74 9.72 13.89
N SER A 74 6.90 9.31 14.41
CA SER A 74 7.05 8.05 15.14
C SER A 74 6.23 7.99 16.43
N SER A 75 6.09 9.12 17.14
CA SER A 75 5.29 9.17 18.37
C SER A 75 3.80 8.98 18.08
N ARG A 76 3.33 9.51 16.94
CA ARG A 76 1.96 9.33 16.47
C ARG A 76 1.70 7.90 16.00
N CYS A 77 2.68 7.24 15.37
CA CYS A 77 2.58 5.80 15.09
C CYS A 77 2.40 5.00 16.37
N LEU A 78 3.21 5.27 17.41
CA LEU A 78 3.12 4.60 18.70
C LEU A 78 1.75 4.79 19.37
N ASP A 79 1.28 6.04 19.48
CA ASP A 79 -0.04 6.34 20.06
C ASP A 79 -1.17 5.65 19.30
N ALA A 80 -1.15 5.75 17.96
CA ALA A 80 -2.16 5.13 17.12
C ALA A 80 -2.15 3.61 17.26
N THR A 81 -0.98 2.97 17.21
CA THR A 81 -0.84 1.52 17.40
C THR A 81 -1.42 1.09 18.74
N ALA A 82 -1.07 1.75 19.84
CA ALA A 82 -1.57 1.40 21.17
C ALA A 82 -3.09 1.52 21.26
N ARG A 83 -3.66 2.64 20.77
CA ARG A 83 -5.12 2.88 20.80
C ARG A 83 -5.89 1.89 19.93
N LEU A 84 -5.36 1.59 18.74
CA LEU A 84 -5.97 0.65 17.80
C LEU A 84 -5.86 -0.78 18.30
N HIS A 85 -4.74 -1.18 18.91
CA HIS A 85 -4.59 -2.49 19.53
C HIS A 85 -5.58 -2.70 20.67
N ALA A 86 -5.74 -1.69 21.54
CA ALA A 86 -6.72 -1.73 22.62
C ALA A 86 -8.18 -1.83 22.10
N SER A 87 -8.47 -1.24 20.94
CA SER A 87 -9.82 -1.23 20.36
C SER A 87 -10.13 -2.44 19.49
N PHE A 88 -9.12 -3.04 18.87
CA PHE A 88 -9.22 -4.13 17.91
C PHE A 88 -8.14 -5.19 18.20
N PRO A 89 -8.21 -5.88 19.36
CA PRO A 89 -7.14 -6.78 19.82
C PRO A 89 -6.89 -7.98 18.89
N GLU A 90 -7.91 -8.40 18.14
CA GLU A 90 -7.82 -9.53 17.20
C GLU A 90 -7.26 -9.15 15.83
N ALA A 91 -7.17 -7.86 15.51
CA ALA A 91 -6.70 -7.40 14.21
C ALA A 91 -5.17 -7.24 14.22
N PRO A 92 -4.41 -7.88 13.30
CA PRO A 92 -2.99 -7.65 13.20
C PRO A 92 -2.69 -6.20 12.79
N ILE A 93 -1.75 -5.56 13.48
CA ILE A 93 -1.36 -4.17 13.25
C ILE A 93 0.04 -4.11 12.66
N TYR A 94 0.16 -3.49 11.50
CA TYR A 94 1.44 -3.20 10.85
C TYR A 94 1.72 -1.71 10.92
N SER A 95 2.81 -1.33 11.60
CA SER A 95 3.16 0.08 11.75
C SER A 95 4.45 0.43 11.03
N ARG A 96 4.49 1.62 10.45
CA ARG A 96 5.73 2.26 10.01
C ARG A 96 6.64 2.48 11.21
N ALA A 97 7.90 2.09 11.08
CA ALA A 97 8.97 2.32 12.05
C ALA A 97 10.10 3.13 11.40
N GLN A 98 10.77 3.98 12.18
CA GLN A 98 11.97 4.70 11.76
C GLN A 98 13.15 4.19 12.59
N GLY A 99 13.74 3.07 12.14
CA GLY A 99 14.86 2.43 12.81
C GLY A 99 14.48 1.49 13.96
N ARG A 100 15.53 0.90 14.55
CA ARG A 100 15.41 -0.26 15.45
C ARG A 100 14.74 0.05 16.79
N SER A 101 15.04 1.20 17.41
CA SER A 101 14.48 1.57 18.71
C SER A 101 12.95 1.71 18.65
N VAL A 102 12.45 2.45 17.65
CA VAL A 102 11.02 2.66 17.42
C VAL A 102 10.30 1.33 17.14
N ARG A 103 10.95 0.41 16.43
CA ARG A 103 10.39 -0.92 16.16
C ARG A 103 10.09 -1.73 17.42
N GLU A 104 10.99 -1.71 18.40
CA GLU A 104 10.77 -2.41 19.68
C GLU A 104 9.65 -1.75 20.50
N GLU A 105 9.56 -0.42 20.45
CA GLU A 105 8.46 0.33 21.08
C GLU A 105 7.10 0.01 20.44
N LEU A 106 7.03 -0.08 19.11
CA LEU A 106 5.82 -0.42 18.39
C LEU A 106 5.34 -1.84 18.68
N GLN A 107 6.26 -2.81 18.77
CA GLN A 107 5.92 -4.17 19.17
C GLN A 107 5.35 -4.21 20.59
N ARG A 108 5.94 -3.46 21.53
CA ARG A 108 5.39 -3.31 22.89
C ARG A 108 4.03 -2.61 22.91
N ALA A 109 3.77 -1.72 21.96
CA ALA A 109 2.47 -1.04 21.81
C ALA A 109 1.38 -1.93 21.17
N GLY A 110 1.72 -3.14 20.68
CA GLY A 110 0.75 -4.08 20.10
C GLY A 110 0.85 -4.23 18.58
N ALA A 111 1.91 -3.72 17.94
CA ALA A 111 2.16 -4.01 16.53
C ALA A 111 2.52 -5.49 16.33
N SER A 112 1.82 -6.15 15.41
CA SER A 112 2.13 -7.50 14.94
C SER A 112 3.34 -7.52 14.00
N GLY A 113 3.61 -6.40 13.33
CA GLY A 113 4.76 -6.23 12.46
C GLY A 113 5.11 -4.76 12.28
N THR A 114 6.35 -4.51 11.85
CA THR A 114 6.85 -3.17 11.59
C THR A 114 7.54 -3.12 10.25
N VAL A 115 7.26 -2.07 9.47
CA VAL A 115 7.93 -1.82 8.18
C VAL A 115 8.85 -0.63 8.35
N ASP A 116 10.13 -0.81 8.03
CA ASP A 116 11.15 0.25 8.07
C ASP A 116 11.49 0.66 6.64
N GLU A 117 11.09 1.87 6.28
CA GLU A 117 11.25 2.45 4.96
C GLU A 117 12.73 2.50 4.53
N ALA A 118 13.66 2.80 5.44
CA ALA A 118 15.08 2.88 5.09
C ALA A 118 15.65 1.50 4.77
N SER A 119 15.21 0.47 5.49
CA SER A 119 15.61 -0.91 5.23
C SER A 119 15.02 -1.42 3.92
N GLU A 120 13.77 -1.09 3.62
CA GLU A 120 13.11 -1.49 2.38
C GLU A 120 13.70 -0.79 1.15
N LEU A 121 14.02 0.51 1.25
CA LEU A 121 14.71 1.25 0.19
C LEU A 121 16.10 0.68 -0.11
N ALA A 122 16.86 0.27 0.91
CA ALA A 122 18.16 -0.37 0.69
C ALA A 122 18.03 -1.70 -0.07
N VAL A 123 17.00 -2.49 0.24
CA VAL A 123 16.70 -3.75 -0.47
C VAL A 123 16.27 -3.48 -1.91
N GLN A 124 15.38 -2.51 -2.13
CA GLN A 124 14.93 -2.13 -3.47
C GLN A 124 16.09 -1.59 -4.31
N LEU A 125 16.97 -0.77 -3.74
CA LEU A 125 18.15 -0.26 -4.42
C LEU A 125 19.11 -1.40 -4.80
N GLY A 126 19.33 -2.36 -3.89
CA GLY A 126 20.09 -3.56 -4.20
C GLY A 126 19.47 -4.35 -5.36
N ALA A 127 18.14 -4.55 -5.34
CA ALA A 127 17.43 -5.24 -6.41
C ALA A 127 17.57 -4.53 -7.77
N TYR A 128 17.45 -3.20 -7.81
CA TYR A 128 17.68 -2.42 -9.03
C TYR A 128 19.11 -2.58 -9.54
N LEU A 129 20.10 -2.53 -8.64
CA LEU A 129 21.50 -2.71 -9.01
C LEU A 129 21.78 -4.13 -9.54
N PHE A 130 21.16 -5.15 -8.95
CA PHE A 130 21.27 -6.53 -9.45
C PHE A 130 20.61 -6.73 -10.81
N ASP A 131 19.44 -6.13 -11.04
CA ASP A 131 18.75 -6.18 -12.34
C ASP A 131 19.59 -5.52 -13.45
N ASP A 132 20.16 -4.36 -13.15
CA ASP A 132 21.01 -3.60 -14.08
C ASP A 132 22.34 -4.31 -14.38
N LEU A 133 22.96 -4.96 -13.38
CA LEU A 133 24.25 -5.65 -13.55
C LEU A 133 24.14 -7.07 -14.11
N LEU A 134 22.99 -7.73 -13.99
CA LEU A 134 22.80 -9.13 -14.44
C LEU A 134 22.03 -9.25 -15.76
N THR A 135 21.55 -8.13 -16.32
CA THR A 135 21.07 -8.09 -17.71
C THR A 135 22.25 -7.94 -18.66
N GLU A 136 23.13 -8.95 -18.74
CA GLU A 136 24.08 -9.01 -19.85
C GLU A 136 23.31 -9.26 -21.15
N VAL A 137 23.46 -8.32 -22.07
CA VAL A 137 23.04 -8.36 -23.47
C VAL A 137 23.46 -9.71 -24.08
N GLN A 138 22.51 -10.46 -24.65
CA GLN A 138 22.86 -11.60 -25.50
C GLN A 138 23.83 -11.13 -26.57
N PRO A 139 24.97 -11.82 -26.80
CA PRO A 139 25.91 -11.41 -27.82
C PRO A 139 25.18 -11.37 -29.17
N ASP A 140 25.36 -10.27 -29.88
CA ASP A 140 24.85 -10.03 -31.22
C ASP A 140 25.23 -11.22 -32.11
N VAL A 141 24.27 -12.12 -32.36
CA VAL A 141 24.45 -13.20 -33.33
C VAL A 141 24.17 -12.56 -34.67
N ASP A 142 25.24 -12.14 -35.36
CA ASP A 142 25.17 -11.66 -36.74
C ASP A 142 24.31 -12.63 -37.56
N PRO A 143 23.23 -12.18 -38.20
CA PRO A 143 22.45 -13.05 -39.08
C PRO A 143 23.34 -13.47 -40.25
N PRO A 144 23.28 -14.74 -40.70
CA PRO A 144 24.04 -15.16 -41.87
C PRO A 144 23.68 -14.25 -43.04
N ASP A 145 24.72 -13.58 -43.52
CA ASP A 145 24.76 -12.63 -44.61
C ASP A 145 24.01 -13.18 -45.82
N ALA A 146 22.85 -12.59 -46.09
CA ALA A 146 22.03 -12.84 -47.26
C ALA A 146 22.61 -12.19 -48.52
N GLU A 147 23.93 -12.26 -48.74
CA GLU A 147 24.55 -11.97 -50.04
C GLU A 147 24.39 -13.18 -50.97
N GLY A 148 23.14 -13.48 -51.26
CA GLY A 148 22.74 -14.62 -52.07
C GLY A 148 21.49 -14.32 -52.89
N ARG A 149 21.27 -13.08 -53.34
CA ARG A 149 20.36 -12.80 -54.47
C ARG A 149 20.44 -11.36 -54.97
N LEU A 150 20.60 -11.29 -56.29
CA LEU A 150 20.22 -10.20 -57.22
C LEU A 150 21.26 -9.09 -57.48
N ARG A 151 22.16 -9.40 -58.43
CA ARG A 151 22.43 -8.67 -59.71
C ARG A 151 23.65 -9.37 -60.33
N ARG A 152 23.60 -10.05 -61.48
CA ARG A 152 23.23 -9.53 -62.80
C ARG A 152 22.75 -10.66 -63.72
N GLU A 153 21.60 -10.45 -64.36
CA GLU A 153 21.36 -10.93 -65.73
C GLU A 153 22.12 -10.01 -66.71
N THR A 154 22.32 -10.47 -67.95
CA THR A 154 22.93 -9.85 -69.15
C THR A 154 24.46 -9.95 -69.32
N GLY A 155 24.87 -10.84 -70.24
CA GLY A 155 26.22 -10.99 -70.79
C GLY A 155 26.50 -12.43 -71.23
#